data_AF-A0A6N4WAV2-F1
#
_entry.id   AF-A0A6N4WAV2-F1
#
_cell.length_a   1.000
_cell.length_b   1.000
_cell.length_c   1.000
_cell.angle_alpha   90.00
_cell.angle_beta   90.00
_cell.angle_gamma   90.00
#
_symmetry.space_group_name_H-M   'P 1'
#
loop_
_entity.id
_entity.type
_entity.pdbx_description
1 polymer ?
#
loop_
_entity_poly.entity_id
_entity_poly.type
_entity_poly.pdbx_seq_one_letter_code
_entity_poly.pdbx_strand_id
1 'polypeptide(L)'
;MFRWGRRRSAGSAPATCPYCQEPLDSDGSCARCGAATPAAPPTGWRPDPTARFEGRYYVTGRPTNRVRNGRAESTDPVGGRMLPGYVEVPTSRSGIRSTWLATGATTLILVMVGAVEWVLWSESHRPPPAPEVGYLDALKGADLMSQFNSEANAIAHGRAVCRQLEQGGPQQGLPADKIAVDAFCPQFNTGFRILESATVPGVFVLTDSMGADAISTDGGHCSGANGYADVGASTAVTVKNGTGQILATTQLGPGKGTTASCTFSFSFTITEGQDRYVVSVGRRGEFSYSFGQLRAQGVQIHLGM
;
A
#
# COMPACT_ATOMS: atom_id res chain seq x y z
N MET A 1 -24.46 -63.99 10.83
CA MET A 1 -23.64 -63.21 9.88
C MET A 1 -24.48 -62.96 8.63
N PHE A 2 -25.06 -61.77 8.51
CA PHE A 2 -25.97 -61.40 7.42
C PHE A 2 -25.19 -60.82 6.23
N ARG A 3 -25.37 -61.45 5.06
CA ARG A 3 -24.91 -60.97 3.75
C ARG A 3 -25.82 -59.85 3.25
N TRP A 4 -25.25 -58.67 2.97
CA TRP A 4 -25.92 -57.61 2.22
C TRP A 4 -25.79 -57.87 0.72
N GLY A 5 -26.93 -58.16 0.07
CA GLY A 5 -27.06 -58.24 -1.38
C GLY A 5 -27.70 -56.97 -1.94
N ARG A 6 -27.04 -56.32 -2.90
CA ARG A 6 -27.56 -55.19 -3.70
C ARG A 6 -28.84 -55.61 -4.42
N ARG A 7 -29.92 -54.82 -4.31
CA ARG A 7 -31.07 -54.89 -5.24
C ARG A 7 -31.16 -53.63 -6.08
N ARG A 8 -31.43 -53.88 -7.36
CA ARG A 8 -31.47 -52.96 -8.50
C ARG A 8 -32.75 -52.11 -8.49
N SER A 9 -32.62 -50.93 -9.07
CA SER A 9 -33.64 -49.92 -9.36
C SER A 9 -34.80 -50.47 -10.20
N ALA A 10 -36.03 -50.14 -9.82
CA ALA A 10 -37.21 -50.28 -10.68
C ALA A 10 -37.36 -48.98 -11.50
N GLY A 11 -37.14 -49.07 -12.82
CA GLY A 11 -37.34 -47.97 -13.75
C GLY A 11 -38.83 -47.80 -14.09
N SER A 12 -39.34 -46.59 -13.88
CA SER A 12 -40.56 -46.09 -14.50
C SER A 12 -40.36 -46.02 -16.02
N ALA A 13 -41.35 -46.48 -16.80
CA ALA A 13 -41.32 -46.40 -18.26
C ALA A 13 -41.09 -44.93 -18.72
N PRO A 14 -40.29 -44.68 -19.77
CA PRO A 14 -40.04 -43.32 -20.24
C PRO A 14 -41.35 -42.73 -20.80
N ALA A 15 -41.70 -41.52 -20.35
CA ALA A 15 -42.83 -40.79 -20.89
C ALA A 15 -42.57 -40.48 -22.39
N THR A 16 -43.56 -40.74 -23.23
CA THR A 16 -43.50 -40.47 -24.68
C THR A 16 -44.09 -39.11 -25.02
N CYS A 17 -43.49 -38.43 -26.00
CA CYS A 17 -43.94 -37.12 -26.49
C CYS A 17 -45.38 -37.23 -27.05
N PRO A 18 -46.33 -36.39 -26.61
CA PRO A 18 -47.73 -36.50 -27.05
C PRO A 18 -47.94 -36.13 -28.53
N TYR A 19 -46.96 -35.46 -29.16
CA TYR A 19 -47.07 -34.98 -30.54
C TYR A 19 -46.48 -35.95 -31.57
N CYS A 20 -45.37 -36.62 -31.25
CA CYS A 20 -44.67 -37.50 -32.19
C CYS A 20 -44.37 -38.90 -31.63
N GLN A 21 -44.77 -39.20 -30.39
CA GLN A 21 -44.63 -40.48 -29.70
C GLN A 21 -43.18 -40.98 -29.48
N GLU A 22 -42.17 -40.16 -29.76
CA GLU A 22 -40.77 -40.45 -29.41
C GLU A 22 -40.54 -40.35 -27.89
N PRO A 23 -39.54 -41.06 -27.32
CA PRO A 23 -39.17 -40.95 -25.92
C PRO A 23 -38.76 -39.52 -25.56
N LEU A 24 -39.20 -39.05 -24.39
CA LEU A 24 -38.68 -37.82 -23.81
C LEU A 24 -37.34 -38.10 -23.11
N ASP A 25 -36.43 -37.11 -23.14
CA ASP A 25 -35.23 -37.12 -22.31
C ASP A 25 -35.57 -36.90 -20.81
N SER A 26 -34.55 -36.96 -19.95
CA SER A 26 -34.72 -36.78 -18.51
C SER A 26 -35.31 -35.42 -18.11
N ASP A 27 -35.24 -34.44 -19.01
CA ASP A 27 -35.72 -33.08 -18.80
C ASP A 27 -37.12 -32.86 -19.41
N GLY A 28 -37.77 -33.92 -19.89
CA GLY A 28 -39.13 -33.88 -20.45
C GLY A 28 -39.18 -33.24 -21.85
N SER A 29 -38.05 -33.20 -22.56
CA SER A 29 -37.92 -32.63 -23.89
C SER A 29 -37.78 -33.71 -24.96
N CYS A 30 -38.36 -33.44 -26.13
CA CYS A 30 -38.23 -34.31 -27.29
C CYS A 30 -37.17 -33.76 -28.24
N ALA A 31 -36.24 -34.59 -28.69
CA ALA A 31 -35.20 -34.20 -29.64
C ALA A 31 -35.75 -33.67 -30.98
N ARG A 32 -36.96 -34.09 -31.39
CA ARG A 32 -37.63 -33.60 -32.60
C ARG A 32 -38.57 -32.43 -32.37
N CYS A 33 -39.31 -32.42 -31.27
CA CYS A 33 -40.40 -31.46 -31.04
C CYS A 33 -40.08 -30.38 -29.99
N GLY A 34 -38.94 -30.47 -29.32
CA GLY A 34 -38.58 -29.59 -28.20
C GLY A 34 -39.31 -29.94 -26.89
N ALA A 35 -39.25 -29.04 -25.92
CA ALA A 35 -39.85 -29.22 -24.59
C ALA A 35 -41.39 -29.37 -24.70
N ALA A 36 -41.94 -30.40 -24.06
CA ALA A 36 -43.39 -30.70 -24.11
C ALA A 36 -44.26 -29.70 -23.32
N THR A 37 -43.67 -28.68 -22.69
CA THR A 37 -44.37 -27.67 -21.89
C THR A 37 -43.94 -26.26 -22.34
N PRO A 38 -44.82 -25.46 -22.98
CA PRO A 38 -44.48 -24.08 -23.33
C PRO A 38 -44.46 -23.18 -22.09
N ALA A 39 -43.53 -22.21 -22.08
CA ALA A 39 -43.44 -21.17 -21.06
C ALA A 39 -44.75 -20.37 -20.95
N ALA A 40 -45.24 -20.15 -19.73
CA ALA A 40 -46.46 -19.37 -19.50
C ALA A 40 -46.29 -17.94 -20.08
N PRO A 41 -47.25 -17.44 -20.88
CA PRO A 41 -47.10 -16.14 -21.53
C PRO A 41 -47.06 -14.97 -20.52
N PRO A 42 -46.40 -13.85 -20.86
CA PRO A 42 -46.15 -12.74 -19.95
C PRO A 42 -47.44 -12.00 -19.54
N THR A 43 -47.38 -11.36 -18.37
CA THR A 43 -48.39 -10.46 -17.79
C THR A 43 -48.64 -9.26 -18.71
N GLY A 44 -49.90 -8.82 -18.86
CA GLY A 44 -50.21 -7.64 -19.68
C GLY A 44 -51.63 -7.54 -20.24
N TRP A 45 -51.91 -6.45 -20.96
CA TRP A 45 -53.19 -6.19 -21.62
C TRP A 45 -53.33 -6.95 -22.94
N ARG A 46 -54.49 -7.58 -23.16
CA ARG A 46 -54.86 -8.24 -24.42
C ARG A 46 -56.31 -7.95 -24.81
N PRO A 47 -56.73 -8.16 -26.06
CA PRO A 47 -58.14 -8.03 -26.45
C PRO A 47 -59.04 -8.85 -25.52
N ASP A 48 -60.15 -8.26 -25.05
CA ASP A 48 -61.05 -8.96 -24.13
C ASP A 48 -61.75 -10.10 -24.88
N PRO A 49 -61.56 -11.37 -24.48
CA PRO A 49 -62.21 -12.50 -25.16
C PRO A 49 -63.73 -12.48 -25.03
N THR A 50 -64.28 -11.76 -24.05
CA THR A 50 -65.73 -11.59 -23.91
C THR A 50 -66.32 -10.53 -24.83
N ALA A 51 -65.47 -9.76 -25.54
CA ALA A 51 -65.85 -8.64 -26.40
C ALA A 51 -66.71 -7.54 -25.72
N ARG A 52 -66.73 -7.50 -24.38
CA ARG A 52 -67.46 -6.49 -23.60
C ARG A 52 -66.67 -5.19 -23.45
N PHE A 53 -65.35 -5.28 -23.56
CA PHE A 53 -64.38 -4.19 -23.44
C PHE A 53 -63.29 -4.34 -24.51
N GLU A 54 -62.53 -3.28 -24.77
CA GLU A 54 -61.44 -3.32 -25.76
C GLU A 54 -60.27 -4.20 -25.30
N GLY A 55 -60.01 -4.28 -23.99
CA GLY A 55 -58.96 -5.15 -23.47
C GLY A 55 -59.17 -5.64 -22.05
N ARG A 56 -58.56 -6.78 -21.73
CA ARG A 56 -58.53 -7.43 -20.42
C ARG A 56 -57.08 -7.67 -19.98
N TYR A 57 -56.82 -7.48 -18.68
CA TYR A 57 -55.49 -7.66 -18.12
C TYR A 57 -55.26 -9.13 -17.73
N TYR A 58 -54.08 -9.66 -18.07
CA TYR A 58 -53.66 -11.02 -17.76
C TYR A 58 -52.52 -11.02 -16.75
N VAL A 59 -52.60 -11.89 -15.76
CA VAL A 59 -51.53 -12.16 -14.79
C VAL A 59 -51.08 -13.60 -14.96
N THR A 60 -49.79 -13.81 -15.28
CA THR A 60 -49.19 -15.14 -15.51
C THR A 60 -50.02 -16.03 -16.45
N GLY A 61 -50.56 -15.41 -17.51
CA GLY A 61 -51.41 -16.07 -18.51
C GLY A 61 -52.88 -16.25 -18.12
N ARG A 62 -53.30 -15.86 -16.91
CA ARG A 62 -54.69 -15.94 -16.44
C ARG A 62 -55.44 -14.62 -16.60
N PRO A 63 -56.66 -14.62 -17.17
CA PRO A 63 -57.46 -13.40 -17.31
C PRO A 63 -57.90 -12.87 -15.95
N THR A 64 -57.98 -11.55 -15.81
CA THR A 64 -58.46 -10.92 -14.57
C THR A 64 -59.79 -10.19 -14.76
N ASN A 65 -60.37 -9.71 -13.67
CA ASN A 65 -61.52 -8.81 -13.69
C ASN A 65 -61.18 -7.39 -14.18
N ARG A 66 -59.91 -7.02 -14.41
CA ARG A 66 -59.54 -5.69 -14.91
C ARG A 66 -59.71 -5.60 -16.42
N VAL A 67 -60.47 -4.60 -16.86
CA VAL A 67 -60.79 -4.32 -18.25
C VAL A 67 -60.49 -2.87 -18.60
N ARG A 68 -60.37 -2.56 -19.89
CA ARG A 68 -60.16 -1.19 -20.38
C ARG A 68 -60.92 -0.91 -21.67
N ASN A 69 -61.32 0.34 -21.85
CA ASN A 69 -61.72 0.95 -23.13
C ASN A 69 -60.83 2.17 -23.36
N GLY A 70 -59.97 2.12 -24.38
CA GLY A 70 -58.92 3.09 -24.61
C GLY A 70 -57.97 3.20 -23.42
N ARG A 71 -57.98 4.38 -22.78
CA ARG A 71 -57.18 4.68 -21.57
C ARG A 71 -57.97 4.54 -20.26
N ALA A 72 -59.29 4.32 -20.32
CA ALA A 72 -60.11 4.18 -19.13
C ALA A 72 -60.10 2.72 -18.66
N GLU A 73 -59.74 2.51 -17.39
CA GLU A 73 -59.72 1.18 -16.77
C GLU A 73 -60.88 1.01 -15.80
N SER A 74 -61.46 -0.18 -15.76
CA SER A 74 -62.54 -0.54 -14.84
C SER A 74 -62.47 -2.03 -14.47
N THR A 75 -63.45 -2.51 -13.70
CA THR A 75 -63.59 -3.92 -13.38
C THR A 75 -64.88 -4.49 -13.99
N ASP A 76 -64.77 -5.69 -14.54
CA ASP A 76 -65.89 -6.49 -15.04
C ASP A 76 -65.87 -7.89 -14.42
N PRO A 77 -66.40 -8.03 -13.18
CA PRO A 77 -66.51 -9.33 -12.51
C PRO A 77 -67.43 -10.29 -13.27
N VAL A 78 -68.43 -9.77 -13.96
CA VAL A 78 -69.41 -10.57 -14.72
C VAL A 78 -68.75 -11.21 -15.94
N GLY A 79 -68.02 -10.44 -16.76
CA GLY A 79 -67.25 -11.03 -17.87
C GLY A 79 -66.04 -11.83 -17.40
N GLY A 80 -65.43 -11.49 -16.25
CA GLY A 80 -64.40 -12.32 -15.63
C GLY A 80 -64.89 -13.74 -15.38
N ARG A 81 -66.09 -13.90 -14.79
CA ARG A 81 -66.73 -15.20 -14.53
C ARG A 81 -67.03 -16.04 -15.77
N MET A 82 -67.04 -15.44 -16.95
CA MET A 82 -67.23 -16.16 -18.22
C MET A 82 -65.94 -16.83 -18.72
N LEU A 83 -64.78 -16.52 -18.13
CA LEU A 83 -63.47 -16.98 -18.59
C LEU A 83 -62.92 -18.11 -17.70
N PRO A 84 -62.38 -19.19 -18.29
CA PRO A 84 -61.80 -20.29 -17.53
C PRO A 84 -60.54 -19.82 -16.77
N GLY A 85 -60.48 -20.13 -15.48
CA GLY A 85 -59.32 -19.84 -14.63
C GLY A 85 -59.08 -18.35 -14.36
N TYR A 86 -60.12 -17.51 -14.44
CA TYR A 86 -60.00 -16.09 -14.14
C TYR A 86 -59.66 -15.82 -12.67
N VAL A 87 -58.96 -14.72 -12.42
CA VAL A 87 -58.57 -14.28 -11.07
C VAL A 87 -59.17 -12.91 -10.77
N GLU A 88 -59.89 -12.80 -9.64
CA GLU A 88 -60.35 -11.50 -9.15
C GLU A 88 -59.18 -10.74 -8.53
N VAL A 89 -58.87 -9.55 -9.07
CA VAL A 89 -57.86 -8.66 -8.53
C VAL A 89 -58.57 -7.45 -7.90
N PRO A 90 -58.32 -7.12 -6.62
CA PRO A 90 -58.89 -5.94 -5.98
C PRO A 90 -58.40 -4.67 -6.69
N THR A 91 -59.30 -3.76 -7.03
CA THR A 91 -58.90 -2.39 -7.40
C THR A 91 -58.33 -1.71 -6.17
N SER A 92 -57.05 -1.32 -6.21
CA SER A 92 -56.50 -0.34 -5.29
C SER A 92 -57.23 0.99 -5.51
N ARG A 93 -58.35 1.20 -4.80
CA ARG A 93 -58.92 2.52 -4.66
C ARG A 93 -57.88 3.34 -3.89
N SER A 94 -57.18 4.20 -4.63
CA SER A 94 -56.41 5.30 -4.05
C SER A 94 -57.39 6.18 -3.27
N GLY A 95 -57.50 5.90 -1.97
CA GLY A 95 -58.30 6.63 -1.01
C GLY A 95 -57.33 7.22 0.01
N ILE A 96 -56.89 8.44 -0.27
CA ILE A 96 -56.10 9.27 0.63
C ILE A 96 -56.92 9.49 1.91
N ARG A 97 -56.55 8.82 3.02
CA ARG A 97 -56.74 9.31 4.40
C ARG A 97 -56.13 8.35 5.43
N SER A 98 -55.38 8.95 6.36
CA SER A 98 -54.97 8.47 7.69
C SER A 98 -54.09 7.21 7.80
N THR A 99 -52.79 7.41 7.94
CA THR A 99 -52.06 7.02 9.16
C THR A 99 -50.67 7.69 9.17
N TRP A 100 -50.66 8.92 9.69
CA TRP A 100 -49.47 9.46 10.33
C TRP A 100 -49.14 8.54 11.52
N LEU A 101 -47.84 8.31 11.80
CA LEU A 101 -47.22 7.57 12.93
C LEU A 101 -46.34 6.35 12.56
N ALA A 102 -46.06 6.06 11.29
CA ALA A 102 -45.07 5.03 10.92
C ALA A 102 -43.93 5.53 9.99
N THR A 103 -43.87 6.83 9.69
CA THR A 103 -42.90 7.45 8.76
C THR A 103 -41.80 8.25 9.46
N GLY A 104 -41.57 8.03 10.76
CA GLY A 104 -40.46 8.66 11.49
C GLY A 104 -39.17 7.83 11.46
N ALA A 105 -39.29 6.51 11.65
CA ALA A 105 -38.12 5.65 11.80
C ALA A 105 -37.44 5.30 10.47
N THR A 106 -38.20 5.07 9.40
CA THR A 106 -37.66 4.68 8.08
C THR A 106 -36.99 5.83 7.33
N THR A 107 -37.50 7.06 7.48
CA THR A 107 -36.84 8.27 6.94
C THR A 107 -35.54 8.57 7.69
N LEU A 108 -35.52 8.44 9.01
CA LEU A 108 -34.28 8.56 9.79
C LEU A 108 -33.23 7.53 9.38
N ILE A 109 -33.60 6.26 9.16
CA ILE A 109 -32.64 5.23 8.74
C ILE A 109 -32.07 5.52 7.35
N LEU A 110 -32.90 5.91 6.37
CA LEU A 110 -32.41 6.23 5.02
C LEU A 110 -31.54 7.50 5.00
N VAL A 111 -31.87 8.51 5.80
CA VAL A 111 -31.03 9.70 5.96
C VAL A 111 -29.72 9.35 6.66
N MET A 112 -29.73 8.47 7.66
CA MET A 112 -28.52 8.02 8.35
C MET A 112 -27.63 7.16 7.44
N VAL A 113 -28.20 6.24 6.65
CA VAL A 113 -27.44 5.45 5.68
C VAL A 113 -26.88 6.34 4.56
N GLY A 114 -27.70 7.24 4.01
CA GLY A 114 -27.24 8.22 3.02
C GLY A 114 -26.18 9.15 3.58
N ALA A 115 -26.25 9.55 4.86
CA ALA A 115 -25.22 10.34 5.52
C ALA A 115 -23.94 9.55 5.76
N VAL A 116 -24.04 8.27 6.15
CA VAL A 116 -22.87 7.39 6.32
C VAL A 116 -22.19 7.11 4.98
N GLU A 117 -22.96 6.79 3.92
CA GLU A 117 -22.44 6.65 2.56
C GLU A 117 -21.82 7.95 2.06
N TRP A 118 -22.46 9.10 2.31
CA TRP A 118 -21.92 10.41 1.97
C TRP A 118 -20.62 10.71 2.71
N VAL A 119 -20.52 10.38 4.01
CA VAL A 119 -19.30 10.59 4.81
C VAL A 119 -18.17 9.70 4.28
N LEU A 120 -18.42 8.41 4.08
CA LEU A 120 -17.42 7.46 3.55
C LEU A 120 -16.98 7.82 2.12
N TRP A 121 -17.93 8.25 1.28
CA TRP A 121 -17.63 8.74 -0.06
C TRP A 121 -16.87 10.07 -0.02
N SER A 122 -17.21 10.97 0.91
CA SER A 122 -16.51 12.25 1.08
C SER A 122 -15.07 12.07 1.53
N GLU A 123 -14.77 11.09 2.40
CA GLU A 123 -13.41 10.82 2.88
C GLU A 123 -12.53 10.20 1.80
N SER A 124 -13.07 9.28 1.00
CA SER A 124 -12.35 8.68 -0.14
C SER A 124 -12.11 9.64 -1.30
N HIS A 125 -12.93 10.69 -1.43
CA HIS A 125 -12.81 11.71 -2.49
C HIS A 125 -12.13 13.00 -2.04
N ARG A 126 -11.62 13.08 -0.79
CA ARG A 126 -10.74 14.19 -0.43
C ARG A 126 -9.51 14.10 -1.32
N PRO A 127 -9.14 15.17 -2.05
CA PRO A 127 -7.86 15.19 -2.73
C PRO A 127 -6.79 14.90 -1.67
N PRO A 128 -5.81 14.03 -1.97
CA PRO A 128 -4.75 13.74 -1.01
C PRO A 128 -4.16 15.08 -0.55
N PRO A 129 -3.81 15.20 0.75
CA PRO A 129 -3.14 16.40 1.23
C PRO A 129 -1.93 16.67 0.33
N ALA A 130 -1.62 17.95 0.12
CA ALA A 130 -0.49 18.34 -0.70
C ALA A 130 0.75 17.53 -0.27
N PRO A 131 1.52 16.95 -1.20
CA PRO A 131 2.57 15.99 -0.88
C PRO A 131 3.59 16.56 0.12
N GLU A 132 3.74 17.88 0.18
CA GLU A 132 4.55 18.59 1.16
C GLU A 132 4.11 18.37 2.61
N VAL A 133 2.81 18.31 2.88
CA VAL A 133 2.28 18.11 4.25
C VAL A 133 2.65 16.71 4.73
N GLY A 134 2.34 15.69 3.92
CA GLY A 134 2.71 14.31 4.25
C GLY A 134 4.22 14.09 4.36
N TYR A 135 4.99 14.77 3.50
CA TYR A 135 6.46 14.76 3.55
C TYR A 135 7.01 15.33 4.86
N LEU A 136 6.55 16.51 5.27
CA LEU A 136 7.00 17.16 6.51
C LEU A 136 6.60 16.36 7.75
N ASP A 137 5.39 15.80 7.77
CA ASP A 137 4.93 14.94 8.86
C ASP A 137 5.76 13.66 8.97
N ALA A 138 6.12 13.04 7.83
CA ALA A 138 7.00 11.88 7.80
C ALA A 138 8.42 12.20 8.29
N LEU A 139 8.98 13.36 7.89
CA LEU A 139 10.29 13.81 8.40
C LEU A 139 10.28 14.04 9.92
N LYS A 140 9.22 14.66 10.44
CA LYS A 140 9.05 14.88 11.89
C LYS A 140 8.89 13.56 12.64
N GLY A 141 8.08 12.64 12.11
CA GLY A 141 7.87 11.31 12.68
C GLY A 141 9.14 10.45 12.71
N ALA A 142 10.08 10.70 11.79
CA ALA A 142 11.38 10.04 11.73
C ALA A 142 12.51 10.79 12.46
N ASP A 143 12.22 11.93 13.12
CA ASP A 143 13.19 12.82 13.77
C ASP A 143 14.31 13.35 12.82
N LEU A 144 14.01 13.44 11.53
CA LEU A 144 14.95 13.89 10.50
C LEU A 144 14.85 15.40 10.22
N MET A 145 13.85 16.07 10.81
CA MET A 145 13.64 17.50 10.60
C MET A 145 14.80 18.35 11.12
N SER A 146 15.54 17.85 12.12
CA SER A 146 16.75 18.49 12.68
C SER A 146 17.89 18.64 11.67
N GLN A 147 17.86 17.89 10.56
CA GLN A 147 18.85 17.99 9.47
C GLN A 147 18.63 19.22 8.57
N PHE A 148 17.48 19.89 8.70
CA PHE A 148 17.11 21.02 7.87
C PHE A 148 16.93 22.29 8.72
N ASN A 149 17.42 23.42 8.21
CA ASN A 149 17.27 24.70 8.91
C ASN A 149 15.81 25.21 8.95
N SER A 150 14.94 24.70 8.08
CA SER A 150 13.52 25.09 8.01
C SER A 150 12.71 24.07 7.20
N GLU A 151 11.38 24.09 7.36
CA GLU A 151 10.44 23.28 6.55
C GLU A 151 10.55 23.62 5.06
N ALA A 152 10.73 24.90 4.72
CA ALA A 152 10.91 25.33 3.34
C ALA A 152 12.18 24.73 2.71
N ASN A 153 13.28 24.66 3.47
CA ASN A 153 14.52 24.02 3.02
C ASN A 153 14.35 22.51 2.85
N ALA A 154 13.62 21.84 3.75
CA ALA A 154 13.31 20.42 3.61
C ALA A 154 12.50 20.15 2.33
N ILE A 155 11.43 20.92 2.07
CA ILE A 155 10.64 20.76 0.84
C ILE A 155 11.50 21.04 -0.41
N ALA A 156 12.31 22.09 -0.38
CA ALA A 156 13.20 22.42 -1.50
C ALA A 156 14.21 21.30 -1.78
N HIS A 157 14.78 20.71 -0.71
CA HIS A 157 15.65 19.55 -0.78
C HIS A 157 14.93 18.33 -1.37
N GLY A 158 13.76 17.97 -0.84
CA GLY A 158 13.00 16.82 -1.31
C GLY A 158 12.62 16.92 -2.80
N ARG A 159 12.23 18.11 -3.27
CA ARG A 159 12.01 18.37 -4.70
C ARG A 159 13.30 18.29 -5.53
N ALA A 160 14.43 18.73 -4.97
CA ALA A 160 15.73 18.64 -5.63
C ALA A 160 16.18 17.18 -5.84
N VAL A 161 15.95 16.30 -4.84
CA VAL A 161 16.22 14.86 -4.94
C VAL A 161 15.49 14.26 -6.15
N CYS A 162 14.19 14.53 -6.30
CA CYS A 162 13.43 14.00 -7.44
C CYS A 162 13.95 14.52 -8.78
N ARG A 163 14.27 15.80 -8.89
CA ARG A 163 14.88 16.35 -10.12
C ARG A 163 16.21 15.68 -10.46
N GLN A 164 17.04 15.37 -9.45
CA GLN A 164 18.30 14.68 -9.66
C GLN A 164 18.09 13.25 -10.18
N LEU A 165 17.08 12.53 -9.66
CA LEU A 165 16.74 11.19 -10.12
C LEU A 165 16.20 11.19 -11.56
N GLU A 166 15.36 12.17 -11.91
CA GLU A 166 14.84 12.35 -13.28
C GLU A 166 15.96 12.64 -14.30
N GLN A 167 17.06 13.24 -13.85
CA GLN A 167 18.26 13.49 -14.67
C GLN A 167 19.20 12.28 -14.78
N GLY A 168 18.81 11.11 -14.25
CA GLY A 168 19.62 9.90 -14.27
C GLY A 168 20.65 9.80 -13.16
N GLY A 169 20.47 10.56 -12.07
CA GLY A 169 21.26 10.40 -10.85
C GLY A 169 21.11 9.00 -10.23
N PRO A 170 22.03 8.63 -9.32
CA PRO A 170 21.98 7.32 -8.67
C PRO A 170 20.72 7.21 -7.79
N GLN A 171 20.03 6.07 -7.86
CA GLN A 171 18.83 5.77 -7.05
C GLN A 171 19.21 5.36 -5.62
N GLN A 172 19.91 6.25 -4.93
CA GLN A 172 20.31 6.05 -3.54
C GLN A 172 20.46 7.39 -2.82
N GLY A 173 20.30 7.37 -1.50
CA GLY A 173 20.47 8.58 -0.69
C GLY A 173 20.24 8.34 0.80
N LEU A 174 20.20 9.42 1.57
CA LEU A 174 19.96 9.39 3.00
C LEU A 174 18.50 8.99 3.33
N PRO A 175 18.19 8.63 4.59
CA PRO A 175 16.81 8.34 4.99
C PRO A 175 15.81 9.46 4.65
N ALA A 176 16.22 10.73 4.75
CA ALA A 176 15.39 11.87 4.38
C ALA A 176 15.09 11.92 2.87
N ASP A 177 16.02 11.45 2.03
CA ASP A 177 15.85 11.38 0.57
C ASP A 177 14.84 10.29 0.20
N LYS A 178 14.83 9.17 0.93
CA LYS A 178 13.81 8.14 0.74
C LYS A 178 12.41 8.67 0.97
N ILE A 179 12.21 9.41 2.07
CA ILE A 179 10.92 10.04 2.40
C ILE A 179 10.53 11.06 1.32
N ALA A 180 11.51 11.79 0.77
CA ALA A 180 11.26 12.69 -0.36
C ALA A 180 10.84 11.94 -1.62
N VAL A 181 11.49 10.81 -1.95
CA VAL A 181 11.11 9.96 -3.08
C VAL A 181 9.70 9.40 -2.92
N ASP A 182 9.35 8.97 -1.72
CA ASP A 182 8.01 8.44 -1.42
C ASP A 182 6.91 9.49 -1.61
N ALA A 183 7.21 10.75 -1.26
CA ALA A 183 6.24 11.84 -1.35
C ALA A 183 6.16 12.51 -2.74
N PHE A 184 7.31 12.76 -3.38
CA PHE A 184 7.38 13.64 -4.56
C PHE A 184 7.64 12.89 -5.88
N CYS A 185 8.25 11.71 -5.86
CA CYS A 185 8.56 10.94 -7.08
C CYS A 185 8.50 9.42 -6.86
N PRO A 186 7.30 8.88 -6.54
CA PRO A 186 7.12 7.49 -6.13
C PRO A 186 7.54 6.46 -7.19
N GLN A 187 7.68 6.86 -8.46
CA GLN A 187 8.20 6.00 -9.52
C GLN A 187 9.62 5.47 -9.24
N PHE A 188 10.40 6.17 -8.42
CA PHE A 188 11.75 5.75 -8.05
C PHE A 188 11.78 4.92 -6.75
N ASN A 189 10.66 4.79 -6.05
CA ASN A 189 10.58 4.16 -4.73
C ASN A 189 11.17 2.73 -4.70
N THR A 190 10.78 1.88 -5.65
CA THR A 190 11.18 0.47 -5.70
C THR A 190 12.68 0.26 -5.87
N GLY A 191 13.36 1.14 -6.60
CA GLY A 191 14.80 1.06 -6.85
C GLY A 191 15.66 1.86 -5.88
N PHE A 192 15.04 2.73 -5.07
CA PHE A 192 15.77 3.66 -4.22
C PHE A 192 16.35 2.96 -2.99
N ARG A 193 17.68 2.97 -2.88
CA ARG A 193 18.41 2.40 -1.73
C ARG A 193 18.75 3.49 -0.70
N ILE A 194 18.44 3.22 0.56
CA ILE A 194 18.92 4.04 1.67
C ILE A 194 20.39 3.71 1.92
N LEU A 195 21.23 4.75 1.93
CA LEU A 195 22.65 4.64 2.26
C LEU A 195 22.84 4.32 3.73
N GLU A 196 23.59 3.26 4.00
CA GLU A 196 24.00 2.89 5.34
C GLU A 196 24.99 3.90 5.94
N SER A 197 24.85 4.20 7.23
CA SER A 197 25.82 5.00 7.99
C SER A 197 26.40 4.17 9.12
N ALA A 198 27.71 4.31 9.37
CA ALA A 198 28.42 3.56 10.38
C ALA A 198 29.35 4.47 11.19
N THR A 199 29.39 4.26 12.51
CA THR A 199 30.41 4.82 13.40
C THR A 199 31.62 3.91 13.37
N VAL A 200 32.74 4.44 12.88
CA VAL A 200 33.98 3.70 12.65
C VAL A 200 34.93 3.97 13.81
N PRO A 201 35.31 2.95 14.61
CA PRO A 201 36.36 3.09 15.60
C PRO A 201 37.74 3.08 14.92
N GLY A 202 38.67 3.84 15.46
CA GLY A 202 40.04 3.96 14.97
C GLY A 202 41.06 3.94 16.09
N VAL A 203 42.21 3.33 15.80
CA VAL A 203 43.38 3.31 16.67
C VAL A 203 44.60 3.79 15.87
N PHE A 204 45.32 4.75 16.45
CA PHE A 204 46.60 5.23 15.97
C PHE A 204 47.68 4.87 16.99
N VAL A 205 48.69 4.10 16.58
CA VAL A 205 49.77 3.65 17.45
C VAL A 205 51.07 4.28 16.98
N LEU A 206 51.72 5.00 17.89
CA LEU A 206 53.08 5.51 17.73
C LEU A 206 54.06 4.57 18.45
N THR A 207 55.11 4.09 17.80
CA THR A 207 56.15 3.24 18.41
C THR A 207 57.53 3.86 18.30
N ASP A 208 58.34 3.68 19.34
CA ASP A 208 59.75 4.03 19.39
C ASP A 208 60.57 2.80 19.77
N SER A 209 60.95 2.00 18.77
CA SER A 209 61.69 0.76 19.00
C SER A 209 63.21 0.97 19.09
N MET A 210 63.70 2.11 18.59
CA MET A 210 65.12 2.46 18.53
C MET A 210 65.58 3.39 19.65
N GLY A 211 64.66 3.89 20.49
CA GLY A 211 64.99 4.76 21.62
C GLY A 211 65.41 6.17 21.19
N ALA A 212 64.72 6.76 20.22
CA ALA A 212 64.98 8.13 19.75
C ALA A 212 64.19 9.20 20.51
N ASP A 213 63.66 8.85 21.68
CA ASP A 213 62.81 9.71 22.50
C ASP A 213 61.64 10.30 21.69
N ALA A 214 61.07 9.48 20.79
CA ALA A 214 59.98 9.86 19.91
C ALA A 214 58.62 9.96 20.64
N ILE A 215 58.56 9.50 21.89
CA ILE A 215 57.37 9.50 22.73
C ILE A 215 57.70 10.12 24.09
N SER A 216 56.90 11.12 24.49
CA SER A 216 56.91 11.68 25.84
C SER A 216 55.76 11.12 26.65
N THR A 217 55.98 10.87 27.94
CA THR A 217 54.96 10.36 28.86
C THR A 217 54.81 11.28 30.07
N ASP A 218 53.57 11.59 30.45
CA ASP A 218 53.24 12.33 31.66
C ASP A 218 51.97 11.75 32.31
N GLY A 219 52.05 11.40 33.60
CA GLY A 219 50.89 10.93 34.37
C GLY A 219 50.14 9.72 33.79
N GLY A 220 50.80 8.85 33.02
CA GLY A 220 50.16 7.71 32.34
C GLY A 220 49.52 8.05 30.97
N HIS A 221 49.60 9.31 30.57
CA HIS A 221 49.36 9.76 29.21
C HIS A 221 50.65 9.81 28.42
N CYS A 222 50.54 9.78 27.10
CA CYS A 222 51.67 9.92 26.21
C CYS A 222 51.33 10.78 25.00
N SER A 223 52.34 11.43 24.43
CA SER A 223 52.26 12.19 23.19
C SER A 223 53.52 11.97 22.36
N GLY A 224 53.46 12.28 21.08
CA GLY A 224 54.65 12.30 20.25
C GLY A 224 55.62 13.40 20.72
N ALA A 225 56.90 13.14 20.53
CA ALA A 225 58.01 14.04 20.82
C ALA A 225 58.97 14.07 19.63
N ASN A 226 59.88 15.04 19.62
CA ASN A 226 60.87 15.22 18.56
C ASN A 226 60.22 15.21 17.15
N GLY A 227 60.61 14.25 16.32
CA GLY A 227 60.09 14.06 14.97
C GLY A 227 58.59 13.75 14.89
N TYR A 228 57.91 13.52 16.02
CA TYR A 228 56.47 13.27 16.14
C TYR A 228 55.75 14.27 17.06
N ALA A 229 56.36 15.42 17.38
CA ALA A 229 55.79 16.41 18.31
C ALA A 229 54.42 17.01 17.90
N ASP A 230 53.97 16.79 16.66
CA ASP A 230 52.63 17.18 16.18
C ASP A 230 51.54 16.10 16.41
N VAL A 231 51.90 14.98 17.04
CA VAL A 231 50.98 13.87 17.39
C VAL A 231 50.61 13.96 18.87
N GLY A 232 49.34 14.19 19.16
CA GLY A 232 48.81 14.27 20.51
C GLY A 232 47.28 14.20 20.54
N ALA A 233 46.69 14.40 21.71
CA ALA A 233 45.24 14.27 21.98
C ALA A 233 44.32 15.30 21.29
N SER A 234 44.85 16.12 20.40
CA SER A 234 44.10 17.10 19.61
C SER A 234 44.49 17.08 18.14
N THR A 235 45.37 16.16 17.74
CA THR A 235 45.75 15.99 16.34
C THR A 235 44.51 15.64 15.54
N ALA A 236 44.21 16.46 14.54
CA ALA A 236 43.03 16.30 13.71
C ALA A 236 43.10 14.98 12.93
N VAL A 237 41.98 14.27 12.89
CA VAL A 237 41.76 13.14 11.98
C VAL A 237 40.70 13.57 10.99
N THR A 238 41.04 13.54 9.71
CA THR A 238 40.14 13.96 8.64
C THR A 238 39.87 12.79 7.70
N VAL A 239 38.60 12.60 7.35
CA VAL A 239 38.14 11.61 6.39
C VAL A 239 37.62 12.33 5.16
N LYS A 240 38.17 11.98 4.00
CA LYS A 240 37.77 12.54 2.70
C LYS A 240 37.25 11.46 1.76
N ASN A 241 36.50 11.84 0.74
CA ASN A 241 36.23 10.94 -0.40
C ASN A 241 37.34 11.01 -1.46
N GLY A 242 37.20 10.26 -2.55
CA GLY A 242 38.19 10.23 -3.62
C GLY A 242 38.32 11.51 -4.45
N THR A 243 37.40 12.47 -4.31
CA THR A 243 37.47 13.81 -4.91
C THR A 243 38.09 14.86 -3.97
N GLY A 244 38.38 14.48 -2.72
CA GLY A 244 38.99 15.34 -1.71
C GLY A 244 37.98 16.12 -0.85
N GLN A 245 36.68 15.88 -1.00
CA GLN A 245 35.66 16.46 -0.13
C GLN A 245 35.79 15.87 1.27
N ILE A 246 35.80 16.73 2.29
CA ILE A 246 35.80 16.31 3.70
C ILE A 246 34.41 15.77 4.04
N LEU A 247 34.38 14.52 4.51
CA LEU A 247 33.16 13.82 4.93
C LEU A 247 32.99 13.89 6.46
N ALA A 248 34.10 13.79 7.19
CA ALA A 248 34.11 13.85 8.64
C ALA A 248 35.45 14.40 9.15
N THR A 249 35.39 15.08 10.29
CA THR A 249 36.57 15.53 11.04
C THR A 249 36.37 15.17 12.50
N THR A 250 37.40 14.58 13.09
CA THR A 250 37.49 14.26 14.52
C THR A 250 38.91 14.57 15.01
N GLN A 251 39.23 14.21 16.24
CA GLN A 251 40.56 14.36 16.81
C GLN A 251 41.00 13.04 17.45
N LEU A 252 42.31 12.84 17.56
CA LEU A 252 42.84 11.78 18.41
C LEU A 252 42.40 12.02 19.86
N GLY A 253 42.03 10.96 20.58
CA GLY A 253 41.81 11.04 22.03
C GLY A 253 43.14 11.07 22.81
N PRO A 254 43.07 11.11 24.15
CA PRO A 254 44.26 11.04 25.00
C PRO A 254 45.12 9.81 24.69
N GLY A 255 46.42 10.03 24.47
CA GLY A 255 47.37 8.94 24.29
C GLY A 255 47.54 8.15 25.59
N LYS A 256 47.63 6.83 25.47
CA LYS A 256 47.91 5.90 26.58
C LYS A 256 49.04 4.97 26.20
N GLY A 257 50.00 4.79 27.10
CA GLY A 257 51.13 3.91 26.84
C GLY A 257 52.39 4.28 27.62
N THR A 258 53.52 3.93 27.03
CA THR A 258 54.87 4.09 27.59
C THR A 258 55.74 4.86 26.60
N THR A 259 56.99 5.12 26.96
CA THR A 259 57.97 5.73 26.05
C THR A 259 58.31 4.87 24.82
N ALA A 260 57.95 3.57 24.81
CA ALA A 260 58.16 2.69 23.66
C ALA A 260 56.93 2.56 22.74
N SER A 261 55.72 2.78 23.26
CA SER A 261 54.48 2.66 22.49
C SER A 261 53.39 3.54 23.08
N CYS A 262 52.78 4.38 22.24
CA CYS A 262 51.72 5.31 22.59
C CYS A 262 50.51 5.10 21.69
N THR A 263 49.35 4.81 22.29
CA THR A 263 48.13 4.49 21.56
C THR A 263 47.07 5.57 21.74
N PHE A 264 46.50 6.03 20.64
CA PHE A 264 45.44 7.03 20.57
C PHE A 264 44.19 6.40 19.95
N SER A 265 43.04 6.61 20.58
CA SER A 265 41.75 6.15 20.05
C SER A 265 40.96 7.31 19.45
N PHE A 266 40.20 7.05 18.41
CA PHE A 266 39.30 8.03 17.81
C PHE A 266 38.10 7.32 17.18
N SER A 267 37.07 8.08 16.82
CA SER A 267 35.96 7.55 16.02
C SER A 267 35.34 8.66 15.18
N PHE A 268 34.72 8.27 14.09
CA PHE A 268 34.00 9.17 13.19
C PHE A 268 32.80 8.44 12.57
N THR A 269 31.79 9.19 12.13
CA THR A 269 30.64 8.63 11.42
C THR A 269 30.78 8.91 9.93
N ILE A 270 30.57 7.89 9.11
CA ILE A 270 30.53 8.01 7.65
C ILE A 270 29.31 7.29 7.08
N THR A 271 28.89 7.73 5.89
CA THR A 271 27.81 7.13 5.11
C THR A 271 28.40 6.47 3.87
N GLU A 272 27.84 5.33 3.45
CA GLU A 272 28.20 4.64 2.21
C GLU A 272 27.94 5.51 0.96
N GLY A 273 28.41 5.06 -0.21
CA GLY A 273 28.14 5.73 -1.49
C GLY A 273 29.29 6.60 -2.01
N GLN A 274 30.42 6.65 -1.31
CA GLN A 274 31.67 7.22 -1.84
C GLN A 274 32.48 6.14 -2.58
N ASP A 275 33.29 6.57 -3.55
CA ASP A 275 34.20 5.70 -4.30
C ASP A 275 35.29 5.08 -3.39
N ARG A 276 35.80 5.87 -2.45
CA ARG A 276 36.77 5.49 -1.41
C ARG A 276 36.75 6.49 -0.27
N TYR A 277 37.30 6.08 0.87
CA TYR A 277 37.44 6.90 2.08
C TYR A 277 38.91 7.04 2.43
N VAL A 278 39.40 8.27 2.44
CA VAL A 278 40.79 8.60 2.71
C VAL A 278 40.89 9.16 4.12
N VAL A 279 41.46 8.39 5.04
CA VAL A 279 41.68 8.78 6.44
C VAL A 279 43.07 9.37 6.58
N SER A 280 43.17 10.53 7.20
CA SER A 280 44.43 11.25 7.42
C SER A 280 44.53 11.64 8.88
N VAL A 281 45.73 11.52 9.47
CA VAL A 281 46.00 11.90 10.86
C VAL A 281 47.04 13.02 10.84
N GLY A 282 46.60 14.25 11.11
CA GLY A 282 47.41 15.46 10.99
C GLY A 282 48.09 15.55 9.61
N ARG A 283 49.41 15.43 9.60
CA ARG A 283 50.24 15.46 8.38
C ARG A 283 50.96 14.13 8.14
N ARG A 284 50.56 13.06 8.82
CA ARG A 284 51.27 11.77 8.89
C ARG A 284 50.84 10.75 7.83
N GLY A 285 50.37 11.25 6.69
CA GLY A 285 49.96 10.45 5.54
C GLY A 285 48.45 10.29 5.41
N GLU A 286 48.07 9.65 4.32
CA GLU A 286 46.70 9.38 3.92
C GLU A 286 46.53 7.88 3.66
N PHE A 287 45.46 7.28 4.20
CA PHE A 287 45.17 5.86 4.14
C PHE A 287 43.81 5.65 3.48
N SER A 288 43.77 4.87 2.39
CA SER A 288 42.55 4.66 1.61
C SER A 288 41.85 3.37 2.03
N TYR A 289 40.54 3.45 2.24
CA TYR A 289 39.67 2.35 2.63
C TYR A 289 38.39 2.34 1.79
N SER A 290 37.76 1.17 1.70
CA SER A 290 36.35 1.03 1.30
C SER A 290 35.41 1.18 2.49
N PHE A 291 34.13 1.50 2.24
CA PHE A 291 33.11 1.53 3.30
C PHE A 291 33.03 0.20 4.05
N GLY A 292 33.07 -0.91 3.31
CA GLY A 292 33.02 -2.26 3.89
C GLY A 292 34.16 -2.56 4.85
N GLN A 293 35.39 -2.12 4.52
CA GLN A 293 36.55 -2.27 5.41
C GLN A 293 36.38 -1.45 6.69
N LEU A 294 36.02 -0.17 6.57
CA LEU A 294 35.84 0.70 7.73
C LEU A 294 34.75 0.18 8.68
N ARG A 295 33.62 -0.26 8.13
CA ARG A 295 32.53 -0.84 8.91
C ARG A 295 32.93 -2.14 9.60
N ALA A 296 33.67 -3.03 8.91
CA ALA A 296 33.96 -4.37 9.43
C ALA A 296 35.17 -4.42 10.37
N GLN A 297 36.19 -3.59 10.13
CA GLN A 297 37.50 -3.69 10.78
C GLN A 297 37.94 -2.42 11.51
N GLY A 298 37.26 -1.29 11.26
CA GLY A 298 37.71 0.00 11.77
C GLY A 298 38.97 0.51 11.07
N VAL A 299 39.70 1.39 11.76
CA VAL A 299 40.98 1.94 11.31
C VAL A 299 42.08 1.53 12.26
N GLN A 300 43.18 1.01 11.73
CA GLN A 300 44.42 0.78 12.48
C GLN A 300 45.58 1.38 11.72
N ILE A 301 46.25 2.35 12.33
CA ILE A 301 47.40 3.05 11.76
C ILE A 301 48.56 2.89 12.72
N HIS A 302 49.68 2.40 12.21
CA HIS A 302 50.92 2.26 12.96
C HIS A 302 51.97 3.17 12.35
N LEU A 303 52.60 3.98 13.19
CA LEU A 303 53.68 4.88 12.82
C LEU A 303 54.80 4.71 13.83
N GLY A 304 56.04 4.75 13.37
CA GLY A 304 57.17 4.60 14.28
C GLY A 304 58.44 4.26 13.54
N MET A 305 59.49 4.12 14.33
CA MET A 305 60.84 3.76 13.90
C MET A 305 61.37 2.60 14.73
#